data_AF-A0A2D7BX10-F1
#
_entry.id   AF-A0A2D7BX10-F1
#
_cell.length_a   1.000
_cell.length_b   1.000
_cell.length_c   1.000
_cell.angle_alpha   90.00
_cell.angle_beta   90.00
_cell.angle_gamma   90.00
#
_symmetry.space_group_name_H-M   'P 1'
#
loop_
_entity.id
_entity.type
_entity.pdbx_description
1 polymer ?
#
loop_
_entity_poly.entity_id
_entity_poly.type
_entity_poly.pdbx_seq_one_letter_code
_entity_poly.pdbx_strand_id
1 'polypeptide(L)'
;RLRKLESEGVIQGYAPILNAESVGWGMTVMAGLCIEKGKIMDVQKHISSDSRVFAVYDVTGDWDSMVLARVQNREDLDNLTKTVFTLDGISRSYTHVVLNTVKESGIMLPEE
;
A
#
# COMPACT_ATOMS: atom_id res chain seq x y z
N ARG A 1 -9.74 -3.64 31.21
CA ARG A 1 -8.76 -4.36 30.36
C ARG A 1 -8.65 -3.70 29.00
N LEU A 2 -9.73 -3.54 28.23
CA LEU A 2 -9.73 -2.84 26.93
C LEU A 2 -9.14 -1.41 26.99
N ARG A 3 -9.65 -0.54 27.87
CA ARG A 3 -9.12 0.83 28.06
C ARG A 3 -7.63 0.91 28.36
N LYS A 4 -7.08 -0.13 29.01
CA LYS A 4 -5.65 -0.21 29.30
C LYS A 4 -4.86 -0.44 28.01
N LEU A 5 -5.31 -1.37 27.17
CA LEU A 5 -4.71 -1.66 25.85
C LEU A 5 -4.80 -0.45 24.91
N GLU A 6 -5.90 0.30 24.95
CA GLU A 6 -6.04 1.56 24.22
C GLU A 6 -5.05 2.62 24.73
N SER A 7 -4.95 2.80 26.06
CA SER A 7 -4.01 3.77 26.64
C SER A 7 -2.53 3.41 26.44
N GLU A 8 -2.22 2.12 26.32
CA GLU A 8 -0.88 1.60 26.05
C GLU A 8 -0.54 1.57 24.54
N GLY A 9 -1.47 1.97 23.68
CA GLY A 9 -1.28 2.00 22.22
C GLY A 9 -1.28 0.63 21.55
N VAL A 10 -1.61 -0.44 22.29
CA VAL A 10 -1.76 -1.80 21.74
C VAL A 10 -2.95 -1.86 20.78
N ILE A 11 -4.05 -1.22 21.13
CA ILE A 11 -5.18 -0.99 20.21
C ILE A 11 -5.00 0.40 19.60
N GLN A 12 -4.68 0.45 18.31
CA GLN A 12 -4.49 1.72 17.59
C GLN A 12 -5.81 2.31 17.06
N GLY A 13 -6.87 1.52 16.98
CA GLY A 13 -8.19 1.96 16.55
C GLY A 13 -9.14 0.80 16.26
N TYR A 14 -10.36 1.16 15.82
CA TYR A 14 -11.39 0.21 15.40
C TYR A 14 -11.87 0.60 14.01
N ALA A 15 -11.91 -0.37 13.09
CA ALA A 15 -12.42 -0.17 11.74
C ALA A 15 -13.21 -1.40 11.29
N PRO A 16 -14.33 -1.23 10.57
CA PRO A 16 -15.00 -2.35 9.91
C PRO A 16 -14.10 -2.91 8.80
N ILE A 17 -14.09 -4.22 8.65
CA ILE A 17 -13.43 -4.88 7.52
C ILE A 17 -14.41 -4.86 6.35
N LEU A 18 -14.06 -4.09 5.31
CA LEU A 18 -14.89 -3.92 4.13
C LEU A 18 -14.43 -4.84 3.00
N ASN A 19 -15.40 -5.44 2.30
CA ASN A 19 -15.13 -6.09 1.02
C ASN A 19 -14.79 -5.02 -0.02
N ALA A 20 -13.58 -5.08 -0.58
CA ALA A 20 -13.03 -4.07 -1.48
C ALA A 20 -13.90 -3.88 -2.74
N GLU A 21 -14.26 -4.99 -3.38
CA GLU A 21 -15.04 -5.01 -4.62
C GLU A 21 -16.44 -4.41 -4.40
N SER A 22 -17.09 -4.75 -3.28
CA SER A 22 -18.41 -4.24 -2.90
C SER A 22 -18.45 -2.73 -2.69
N VAL A 23 -17.30 -2.10 -2.41
CA VAL A 23 -17.17 -0.65 -2.24
C VAL A 23 -16.51 0.04 -3.44
N GLY A 24 -16.40 -0.66 -4.58
CA GLY A 24 -15.96 -0.09 -5.85
C GLY A 24 -14.49 -0.27 -6.20
N TRP A 25 -13.70 -0.99 -5.38
CA TRP A 25 -12.33 -1.33 -5.71
C TRP A 25 -12.26 -2.62 -6.51
N GLY A 26 -12.20 -2.50 -7.83
CA GLY A 26 -12.23 -3.63 -8.75
C GLY A 26 -10.91 -4.42 -8.83
N MET A 27 -9.76 -3.80 -8.53
CA MET A 27 -8.46 -4.44 -8.65
C MET A 27 -7.51 -4.04 -7.52
N THR A 28 -6.63 -4.96 -7.13
CA THR A 28 -5.49 -4.69 -6.25
C THR A 28 -4.20 -4.74 -7.06
N VAL A 29 -3.29 -3.84 -6.74
CA VAL A 29 -2.03 -3.66 -7.45
C VAL A 29 -0.89 -3.57 -6.46
N MET A 30 0.21 -4.25 -6.78
CA MET A 30 1.45 -4.21 -6.02
C MET A 30 2.55 -3.63 -6.91
N ALA A 31 3.28 -2.64 -6.43
CA ALA A 31 4.38 -2.03 -7.17
C ALA A 31 5.68 -2.08 -6.38
N GLY A 32 6.74 -2.57 -7.01
CA GLY A 32 8.11 -2.40 -6.54
C GLY A 32 8.72 -1.15 -7.17
N LEU A 33 9.35 -0.30 -6.38
CA LEU A 33 9.94 0.97 -6.81
C LEU A 33 11.44 1.01 -6.50
N CYS A 34 12.24 1.42 -7.48
CA CYS A 34 13.63 1.85 -7.28
C CYS A 34 13.66 3.38 -7.23
N ILE A 35 14.12 3.95 -6.12
CA ILE A 35 14.06 5.37 -5.84
C ILE A 35 15.49 5.93 -5.76
N GLU A 36 15.70 7.11 -6.35
CA GLU A 36 16.97 7.81 -6.30
C GLU A 36 17.43 8.08 -4.87
N LYS A 37 18.72 7.87 -4.61
CA LYS A 37 19.33 8.11 -3.30
C LYS A 37 19.09 9.56 -2.86
N GLY A 38 18.57 9.72 -1.65
CA GLY A 38 18.24 11.03 -1.08
C GLY A 38 16.82 11.52 -1.33
N LYS A 39 16.03 10.83 -2.17
CA LYS A 39 14.61 11.17 -2.43
C LYS A 39 13.62 10.15 -1.83
N ILE A 40 14.09 9.05 -1.27
CA ILE A 40 13.27 7.93 -0.75
C ILE A 40 12.11 8.41 0.13
N MET A 41 12.41 9.17 1.19
CA MET A 41 11.39 9.61 2.14
C MET A 41 10.35 10.54 1.52
N ASP A 42 10.76 11.45 0.63
CA ASP A 42 9.86 12.42 0.03
C ASP A 42 8.93 11.74 -1.00
N VAL A 43 9.50 10.83 -1.80
CA VAL A 43 8.74 9.99 -2.74
C VAL A 43 7.73 9.11 -2.00
N GLN A 44 8.16 8.39 -0.95
CA GLN A 44 7.27 7.53 -0.16
C GLN A 44 6.15 8.32 0.52
N LYS A 45 6.45 9.51 1.08
CA LYS A 45 5.44 10.39 1.67
C LYS A 45 4.42 10.85 0.63
N HIS A 46 4.89 11.25 -0.56
CA HIS A 46 3.99 11.65 -1.64
C HIS A 46 3.06 10.50 -2.04
N ILE A 47 3.63 9.32 -2.29
CA ILE A 47 2.87 8.11 -2.64
C ILE A 47 1.84 7.77 -1.55
N SER A 48 2.21 7.86 -0.26
CA SER A 48 1.31 7.56 0.86
C SER A 48 0.11 8.51 0.98
N SER A 49 0.12 9.64 0.27
CA SER A 49 -0.97 10.61 0.30
C SER A 49 -2.09 10.31 -0.72
N ASP A 50 -1.83 9.39 -1.67
CA ASP A 50 -2.85 8.96 -2.63
C ASP A 50 -3.85 8.01 -1.97
N SER A 51 -5.15 8.31 -2.10
CA SER A 51 -6.22 7.55 -1.45
C SER A 51 -6.38 6.11 -1.95
N ARG A 52 -5.81 5.79 -3.12
CA ARG A 52 -5.77 4.43 -3.67
C ARG A 52 -4.70 3.59 -2.98
N VAL A 53 -3.66 4.22 -2.44
CA VAL A 53 -2.55 3.56 -1.77
C VAL A 53 -2.93 3.27 -0.32
N PHE A 54 -2.85 2.00 0.07
CA PHE A 54 -3.17 1.58 1.43
C PHE A 54 -1.97 1.01 2.20
N ALA A 55 -0.85 0.77 1.51
CA ALA A 55 0.41 0.45 2.17
C ALA A 55 1.62 0.91 1.34
N VAL A 56 2.63 1.42 2.03
CA VAL A 56 3.95 1.75 1.49
C VAL A 56 4.97 1.22 2.48
N TYR A 57 5.87 0.38 2.01
CA TYR A 57 6.93 -0.21 2.82
C TYR A 57 8.29 0.24 2.29
N ASP A 58 9.18 0.57 3.21
CA ASP A 58 10.62 0.57 2.95
C ASP A 58 11.11 -0.89 3.05
N VAL A 59 11.82 -1.37 2.03
CA VAL A 59 12.18 -2.79 1.91
C VAL A 59 13.63 -2.95 1.53
N THR A 60 14.22 -4.07 1.94
CA THR A 60 15.52 -4.52 1.43
C THR A 60 15.32 -5.36 0.17
N GLY A 61 16.25 -5.30 -0.78
CA GLY A 61 16.25 -6.14 -1.98
C GLY A 61 16.55 -5.31 -3.23
N ASP A 62 16.01 -5.73 -4.37
CA ASP A 62 16.16 -5.01 -5.63
C ASP A 62 15.31 -3.72 -5.70
N TRP A 63 14.34 -3.59 -4.80
CA TRP A 63 13.45 -2.43 -4.67
C TRP A 63 13.78 -1.67 -3.39
N ASP A 64 13.61 -0.35 -3.43
CA ASP A 64 13.68 0.52 -2.24
C ASP A 64 12.30 0.65 -1.58
N SER A 65 11.21 0.43 -2.33
CA SER A 65 9.86 0.47 -1.76
C SER A 65 8.90 -0.51 -2.39
N MET A 66 8.01 -1.07 -1.57
CA MET A 66 6.85 -1.86 -2.01
C MET A 66 5.56 -1.11 -1.68
N VAL A 67 4.75 -0.87 -2.71
CA VAL A 67 3.48 -0.13 -2.60
C VAL A 67 2.33 -1.06 -2.92
N LEU A 68 1.28 -1.03 -2.09
CA LEU A 68 0.02 -1.70 -2.37
C LEU A 68 -1.08 -0.66 -2.55
N ALA A 69 -1.83 -0.80 -3.63
CA ALA A 69 -2.92 0.10 -3.99
C ALA A 69 -4.14 -0.68 -4.46
N ARG A 70 -5.31 -0.04 -4.33
CA ARG A 70 -6.57 -0.50 -4.91
C ARG A 70 -7.02 0.50 -5.97
N VAL A 71 -7.50 -0.01 -7.10
CA VAL A 71 -7.94 0.81 -8.22
C VAL A 71 -9.29 0.30 -8.71
N GLN A 72 -10.11 1.20 -9.26
CA GLN A 72 -11.46 0.87 -9.68
C GLN A 72 -11.48 0.05 -10.97
N ASN A 73 -10.63 0.42 -11.93
CA ASN A 73 -10.59 -0.15 -13.28
C ASN A 73 -9.23 0.12 -13.95
N ARG A 74 -9.09 -0.29 -15.21
CA ARG A 74 -7.85 -0.15 -15.98
C ARG A 74 -7.43 1.30 -16.21
N GLU A 75 -8.39 2.22 -16.33
CA GLU A 75 -8.10 3.65 -16.53
C GLU A 75 -7.56 4.27 -15.24
N ASP A 76 -8.13 3.90 -14.09
CA ASP A 76 -7.62 4.30 -12.79
C ASP A 76 -6.20 3.75 -12.52
N LEU A 77 -5.91 2.53 -12.98
CA LEU A 77 -4.55 1.97 -12.95
C LEU A 77 -3.56 2.74 -13.83
N ASP A 78 -3.96 3.10 -15.06
CA ASP A 78 -3.12 3.92 -15.95
C ASP A 78 -2.84 5.28 -15.32
N ASN A 79 -3.86 5.89 -14.70
CA ASN A 79 -3.70 7.14 -13.95
C ASN A 79 -2.75 6.98 -12.77
N LEU A 80 -2.93 5.96 -11.92
CA LEU A 80 -2.05 5.68 -10.77
C LEU A 80 -0.60 5.51 -11.24
N THR A 81 -0.38 4.75 -12.31
CA THR A 81 0.96 4.50 -12.83
C THR A 81 1.66 5.80 -13.25
N LYS A 82 0.95 6.70 -13.94
CA LYS A 82 1.49 7.97 -14.43
C LYS A 82 1.62 9.07 -13.37
N THR A 83 0.85 8.99 -12.30
CA THR A 83 0.82 10.02 -11.26
C THR A 83 1.69 9.65 -10.06
N VAL A 84 1.70 8.38 -9.68
CA VAL A 84 2.34 7.88 -8.46
C VAL A 84 3.62 7.11 -8.77
N PHE A 85 3.63 6.25 -9.78
CA PHE A 85 4.78 5.37 -10.07
C PHE A 85 5.80 5.92 -11.07
N THR A 86 5.56 7.11 -11.61
CA THR A 86 6.49 7.86 -12.47
C THR A 86 6.81 9.24 -11.89
N LEU A 87 6.66 9.39 -10.57
CA LEU A 87 7.05 10.61 -9.85
C LEU A 87 8.56 10.87 -10.01
N ASP A 88 8.96 12.14 -10.01
CA ASP A 88 10.38 12.50 -9.98
C ASP A 88 11.09 11.83 -8.79
N GLY A 89 12.27 11.26 -9.05
CA GLY A 89 12.99 10.44 -8.10
C GLY A 89 12.70 8.95 -8.18
N ILE A 90 11.71 8.50 -8.93
CA ILE A 90 11.53 7.07 -9.24
C ILE A 90 12.34 6.74 -10.50
N SER A 91 13.37 5.94 -10.34
CA SER A 91 14.20 5.49 -11.47
C SER A 91 13.59 4.30 -12.20
N ARG A 92 12.84 3.46 -11.47
CA ARG A 92 12.20 2.27 -12.03
C ARG A 92 10.99 1.86 -11.21
N SER A 93 9.94 1.37 -11.87
CA SER A 93 8.76 0.81 -11.22
C SER A 93 8.30 -0.47 -11.91
N TYR A 94 7.83 -1.43 -11.11
CA TYR A 94 7.31 -2.72 -11.56
C TYR A 94 5.97 -3.00 -10.93
N THR A 95 4.94 -2.94 -11.77
CA THR A 95 3.55 -3.08 -11.35
C THR A 95 3.05 -4.51 -11.60
N HIS A 96 2.53 -5.14 -10.55
CA HIS A 96 1.88 -6.44 -10.58
C HIS A 96 0.39 -6.24 -10.29
N VAL A 97 -0.46 -6.64 -11.23
CA VAL A 97 -1.90 -6.71 -11.00
C VAL A 97 -2.21 -8.02 -10.29
N VAL A 98 -2.86 -7.94 -9.12
CA VAL A 98 -3.26 -9.11 -8.36
C VAL A 98 -4.45 -9.77 -9.05
N LEU A 99 -4.26 -11.01 -9.50
CA LEU A 99 -5.32 -11.78 -10.18
C LEU A 99 -6.23 -12.52 -9.20
N ASN A 100 -5.69 -12.96 -8.06
CA ASN A 100 -6.44 -13.66 -7.03
C ASN A 100 -5.80 -13.44 -5.65
N THR A 101 -6.62 -13.13 -4.66
CA THR A 101 -6.19 -12.95 -3.28
C THR A 101 -6.51 -14.21 -2.47
N VAL A 102 -5.49 -15.01 -2.17
CA VAL A 102 -5.66 -16.24 -1.36
C VAL A 102 -5.86 -15.90 0.12
N LYS A 103 -5.16 -14.86 0.61
CA LYS A 103 -5.24 -14.40 2.00
C LYS A 103 -4.84 -12.92 2.07
N GLU A 104 -5.68 -12.11 2.71
CA GLU A 104 -5.38 -10.73 3.08
C GLU A 104 -5.98 -10.48 4.47
N SER A 105 -5.14 -10.20 5.46
CA SER A 105 -5.54 -9.90 6.83
C SER A 105 -4.55 -8.89 7.42
N GLY A 106 -5.04 -7.92 8.19
CA GLY A 106 -4.21 -6.83 8.70
C GLY A 106 -3.23 -7.27 9.79
N ILE A 107 -3.72 -7.95 10.83
CA ILE A 107 -2.91 -8.38 11.98
C ILE A 107 -3.27 -9.82 12.31
N MET A 108 -2.24 -10.67 12.38
CA MET A 108 -2.31 -12.02 12.93
C MET A 108 -1.49 -12.04 14.22
N LEU A 109 -2.02 -12.67 15.26
CA LEU A 109 -1.24 -12.93 16.47
C LEU A 109 -0.29 -14.11 16.19
N PRO A 110 0.95 -14.08 16.71
CA PRO A 110 1.82 -15.25 16.70
C PRO A 110 1.13 -16.45 17.39
N GLU A 111 1.42 -17.66 16.93
CA GLU A 111 1.09 -18.87 17.70
C GLU A 111 1.89 -18.88 19.01
N GLU A 112 1.29 -19.37 20.09
CA GLU A 112 1.92 -19.51 21.42
C GLU A 112 3.08 -20.52 21.43
#